data_AF-A0AAP0RDB3-F1
#
_entry.id   AF-A0AAP0RDB3-F1
#
_cell.length_a   1.000
_cell.length_b   1.000
_cell.length_c   1.000
_cell.angle_alpha   90.00
_cell.angle_beta   90.00
_cell.angle_gamma   90.00
#
_symmetry.space_group_name_H-M   'P 1'
#
loop_
_entity.id
_entity.type
_entity.pdbx_description
1 polymer ?
#
loop_
_entity_poly.entity_id
_entity_poly.type
_entity_poly.pdbx_seq_one_letter_code
_entity_poly.pdbx_strand_id
1 'polypeptide(L)'
;MASGVEWRIRVADGSSEILVPESGIASRAWLLLKGLIERLVLKVWTFLKKAWDLGVADPRKVIHCLKVGMALTVVSLVYYLRPLNEGVGKNAMWAVMTVVVVFENNVGASLYKCLNRVTGTFLAGVLAVGVHWVATQSGEKFEPIIVGAAVFLLASAATFSRFIPTVKARFDYGAVIFILTFSLVSVSGYRVDKLIDMAHQRLSTIIIGTSLCILISMLVCPIWAGQELDLLITRNMDKLANSLDGCISEYFDSSEDAVDDEESQKKLQGYRCVLNSKATEESMANFARWEPAHGRFNFRHPWKQYLKIGASMRNCAYCIEALNSCINSENQAPDYIKKHLSDICFRVSSNSSNVIRELALMIKTMRKSTKIDFLVGEMNIAVQELQNDLKSLPTSLLPPPPPPPSPPLPEAETTPESKQRETISNTAATVPLIEVIPLVTLASLLIEIATRIEGIVDTVEELAELAEFKPAVQGKSKQDQSTNKSAPDEKKDEETIKALQRV
;
A
#
# COMPACT_ATOMS: atom_id res chain seq x y z
N MET A 1 10.84 -75.03 -11.37
CA MET A 1 10.84 -75.57 -12.75
C MET A 1 9.57 -75.11 -13.44
N ALA A 2 9.66 -74.06 -14.26
CA ALA A 2 8.69 -73.70 -15.28
C ALA A 2 9.53 -73.39 -16.52
N SER A 3 9.35 -74.21 -17.55
CA SER A 3 10.15 -74.32 -18.76
C SER A 3 10.05 -73.05 -19.62
N GLY A 4 11.15 -72.31 -19.74
CA GLY A 4 11.32 -71.29 -20.78
C GLY A 4 11.45 -71.99 -22.14
N VAL A 5 10.49 -71.79 -23.03
CA VAL A 5 10.53 -72.30 -24.40
C VAL A 5 11.49 -71.40 -25.19
N GLU A 6 12.66 -71.93 -25.54
CA GLU A 6 13.70 -71.24 -26.30
C GLU A 6 13.49 -71.54 -27.79
N TRP A 7 13.02 -70.55 -28.56
CA TRP A 7 12.77 -70.70 -30.00
C TRP A 7 14.08 -70.52 -30.77
N ARG A 8 14.54 -71.59 -31.43
CA ARG A 8 15.77 -71.62 -32.23
C ARG A 8 15.42 -71.91 -33.68
N ILE A 9 15.80 -71.02 -34.60
CA ILE A 9 15.63 -71.26 -36.04
C ILE A 9 16.93 -71.88 -36.57
N ARG A 10 16.80 -72.96 -37.35
CA ARG A 10 17.92 -73.54 -38.09
C ARG A 10 17.99 -72.87 -39.46
N VAL A 11 19.10 -72.20 -39.74
CA VAL A 11 19.39 -71.64 -41.07
C VAL A 11 19.96 -72.77 -41.93
N ALA A 12 19.73 -72.72 -43.24
CA ALA A 12 20.07 -73.79 -44.19
C ALA A 12 21.58 -74.10 -44.31
N ASP A 13 22.45 -73.29 -43.68
CA ASP A 13 23.90 -73.49 -43.60
C ASP A 13 24.36 -74.21 -42.31
N GLY A 14 23.44 -74.60 -41.43
CA GLY A 14 23.75 -75.34 -40.21
C GLY A 14 24.09 -74.47 -39.00
N SER A 15 24.06 -73.14 -39.12
CA SER A 15 24.17 -72.25 -37.97
C SER A 15 22.82 -72.11 -37.22
N SER A 16 22.88 -71.96 -35.89
CA SER A 16 21.70 -71.73 -35.05
C SER A 16 21.78 -70.34 -34.43
N GLU A 17 20.84 -69.46 -34.75
CA GLU A 17 20.71 -68.16 -34.07
C GLU A 17 19.65 -68.24 -32.96
N ILE A 18 19.98 -67.64 -31.81
CA ILE A 18 19.06 -67.49 -30.67
C ILE A 18 18.30 -66.18 -30.89
N LEU A 19 16.98 -66.26 -31.04
CA LEU A 19 16.12 -65.08 -31.08
C LEU A 19 16.03 -64.47 -29.66
N VAL A 20 16.84 -63.45 -29.40
CA VAL A 20 16.70 -62.61 -28.20
C VAL A 20 15.39 -61.83 -28.33
N PRO A 21 14.44 -61.93 -27.37
CA PRO A 21 13.20 -61.16 -27.46
C PRO A 21 13.52 -59.67 -27.41
N GLU A 22 12.79 -58.85 -28.19
CA GLU A 22 12.91 -57.39 -28.27
C GLU A 22 12.63 -56.70 -26.91
N SER A 23 13.54 -56.84 -25.96
CA SER A 23 13.54 -56.17 -24.66
C SER A 23 13.97 -54.69 -24.78
N GLY A 24 14.33 -54.23 -25.98
CA GLY A 24 14.83 -52.88 -26.23
C GLY A 24 13.75 -51.80 -26.28
N ILE A 25 12.57 -52.07 -26.85
CA ILE A 25 11.56 -51.02 -27.08
C ILE A 25 10.78 -50.71 -25.80
N ALA A 26 10.31 -51.74 -25.08
CA ALA A 26 9.61 -51.58 -23.81
C ALA A 26 10.51 -51.00 -22.71
N SER A 27 11.78 -51.42 -22.63
CA SER A 27 12.75 -50.86 -21.70
C SER A 27 13.07 -49.39 -22.00
N ARG A 28 13.24 -49.03 -23.28
CA ARG A 28 13.41 -47.64 -23.71
C ARG A 28 12.18 -46.78 -23.43
N ALA A 29 10.98 -47.29 -23.69
CA ALA A 29 9.72 -46.60 -23.37
C ALA A 29 9.57 -46.37 -21.85
N TRP A 30 9.94 -47.35 -21.03
CA TRP A 30 9.95 -47.23 -19.57
C TRP A 30 10.94 -46.19 -19.05
N LEU A 31 12.15 -46.14 -19.61
CA LEU A 31 13.16 -45.13 -19.27
C LEU A 31 12.71 -43.70 -19.67
N LEU A 32 12.05 -43.55 -20.82
CA LEU A 32 11.46 -42.29 -21.24
C LEU A 32 10.32 -41.85 -20.30
N LEU A 33 9.44 -42.77 -19.92
CA LEU A 33 8.35 -42.49 -18.97
C LEU A 33 8.90 -42.11 -17.58
N LYS A 34 9.92 -42.82 -17.10
CA LYS A 34 10.60 -42.51 -15.84
C LYS A 34 11.24 -41.12 -15.88
N GLY A 35 11.94 -40.78 -16.97
CA GLY A 35 12.52 -39.45 -17.16
C GLY A 35 11.47 -38.33 -17.22
N LEU A 36 10.30 -38.60 -17.82
CA LEU A 36 9.16 -37.67 -17.81
C LEU A 36 8.59 -37.47 -16.40
N ILE A 37 8.43 -38.55 -15.62
CA ILE A 37 7.97 -38.49 -14.23
C ILE A 37 8.97 -37.73 -13.36
N GLU A 38 10.27 -38.01 -13.47
CA GLU A 38 11.31 -37.29 -12.72
C GLU A 38 11.33 -35.80 -13.07
N ARG A 39 11.17 -35.46 -14.35
CA ARG A 39 11.05 -34.06 -14.80
C ARG A 39 9.81 -33.37 -14.23
N LEU A 40 8.68 -34.07 -14.15
CA LEU A 40 7.46 -33.57 -13.53
C LEU A 40 7.66 -33.38 -12.02
N VAL A 41 8.27 -34.33 -11.33
CA VAL A 41 8.56 -34.26 -9.89
C VAL A 41 9.49 -33.09 -9.57
N LEU A 42 10.57 -32.90 -10.33
CA LEU A 42 11.47 -31.74 -10.18
C LEU A 42 10.74 -30.41 -10.41
N LYS A 43 9.84 -30.35 -11.39
CA LYS A 43 9.04 -29.16 -11.66
C LYS A 43 8.06 -28.85 -10.52
N VAL A 44 7.40 -29.88 -9.99
CA VAL A 44 6.53 -29.77 -8.82
C VAL A 44 7.32 -29.35 -7.58
N TRP A 45 8.49 -29.95 -7.33
CA TRP A 45 9.36 -29.58 -6.21
C TRP A 45 9.82 -28.13 -6.31
N THR A 46 10.26 -27.69 -7.49
CA THR A 46 10.68 -26.30 -7.72
C THR A 46 9.51 -25.33 -7.50
N PHE A 47 8.30 -25.71 -7.92
CA PHE A 47 7.09 -24.94 -7.66
C PHE A 47 6.77 -24.88 -6.17
N LEU A 48 6.84 -26.01 -5.45
CA LEU A 48 6.60 -26.07 -4.01
C LEU A 48 7.61 -25.23 -3.24
N LYS A 49 8.89 -25.26 -3.61
CA LYS A 49 9.92 -24.40 -3.01
C LYS A 49 9.60 -22.92 -3.20
N LYS A 50 9.26 -22.50 -4.43
CA LYS A 50 8.85 -21.11 -4.70
C LYS A 50 7.58 -20.72 -3.92
N ALA A 51 6.60 -21.62 -3.83
CA ALA A 51 5.39 -21.39 -3.06
C ALA A 51 5.67 -21.28 -1.55
N TRP A 52 6.60 -22.07 -1.03
CA TRP A 52 7.09 -21.99 0.34
C TRP A 52 7.78 -20.65 0.61
N ASP A 53 8.72 -20.26 -0.26
CA ASP A 53 9.43 -18.99 -0.14
C ASP A 53 8.43 -17.80 -0.18
N LEU A 54 7.41 -17.87 -1.04
CA LEU A 54 6.33 -16.87 -1.10
C LEU A 54 5.49 -16.83 0.19
N GLY A 55 5.17 -17.99 0.76
CA GLY A 55 4.39 -18.09 1.99
C GLY A 55 5.15 -17.60 3.22
N VAL A 56 6.46 -17.85 3.28
CA VAL A 56 7.34 -17.36 4.34
C VAL A 56 7.54 -15.85 4.22
N ALA A 57 7.71 -15.34 3.00
CA ALA A 57 7.86 -13.90 2.75
C ALA A 57 6.60 -13.10 3.13
N ASP A 58 5.41 -13.69 2.96
CA ASP A 58 4.14 -13.03 3.27
C ASP A 58 3.13 -14.01 3.92
N PRO A 59 3.23 -14.21 5.25
CA PRO A 59 2.38 -15.16 5.98
C PRO A 59 0.89 -14.79 5.91
N ARG A 60 0.55 -13.54 5.56
CA ARG A 60 -0.84 -13.08 5.44
C ARG A 60 -1.54 -13.75 4.26
N LYS A 61 -0.81 -14.01 3.17
CA LYS A 61 -1.35 -14.76 2.01
C LYS A 61 -1.70 -16.19 2.40
N VAL A 62 -0.86 -16.84 3.21
CA VAL A 62 -1.10 -18.19 3.71
C VAL A 62 -2.36 -18.21 4.58
N ILE A 63 -2.49 -17.24 5.49
CA ILE A 63 -3.69 -17.07 6.32
C ILE A 63 -4.94 -16.92 5.44
N HIS A 64 -4.91 -16.06 4.42
CA HIS A 64 -6.04 -15.90 3.50
C HIS A 64 -6.41 -17.22 2.80
N CYS A 65 -5.43 -17.95 2.23
CA CYS A 65 -5.68 -19.25 1.60
C CYS A 65 -6.34 -20.25 2.57
N LEU A 66 -5.89 -20.28 3.84
CA LEU A 66 -6.47 -21.13 4.87
C LEU A 66 -7.92 -20.72 5.18
N LYS A 67 -8.21 -19.41 5.27
CA LYS A 67 -9.59 -18.93 5.50
C LYS A 67 -10.53 -19.32 4.36
N VAL A 68 -10.09 -19.16 3.11
CA VAL A 68 -10.88 -19.55 1.93
C VAL A 68 -11.16 -21.05 1.95
N GLY A 69 -10.12 -21.87 2.20
CA GLY A 69 -10.26 -23.32 2.32
C GLY A 69 -11.25 -23.70 3.43
N MET A 70 -11.11 -23.12 4.62
CA MET A 70 -12.03 -23.34 5.73
C MET A 70 -13.47 -22.94 5.39
N ALA A 71 -13.68 -21.80 4.73
CA ALA A 71 -15.01 -21.37 4.30
C ALA A 71 -15.64 -22.33 3.30
N LEU A 72 -14.89 -22.82 2.32
CA LEU A 72 -15.36 -23.82 1.37
C LEU A 72 -15.70 -25.14 2.05
N THR A 73 -14.86 -25.62 2.97
CA THR A 73 -15.12 -26.84 3.73
C THR A 73 -16.38 -26.71 4.58
N VAL A 74 -16.55 -25.59 5.30
CA VAL A 74 -17.71 -25.40 6.17
C VAL A 74 -18.99 -25.19 5.36
N VAL A 75 -18.99 -24.43 4.25
CA VAL A 75 -20.17 -24.34 3.34
C VAL A 75 -20.55 -25.72 2.82
N SER A 76 -19.55 -26.50 2.38
CA SER A 76 -19.80 -27.84 1.83
C SER A 76 -20.36 -28.78 2.90
N LEU A 77 -19.83 -28.74 4.12
CA LEU A 77 -20.29 -29.54 5.24
C LEU A 77 -21.73 -29.19 5.64
N VAL A 78 -22.06 -27.89 5.72
CA VAL A 78 -23.44 -27.42 5.98
C VAL A 78 -24.41 -28.00 4.96
N TYR A 79 -24.01 -28.12 3.70
CA TYR A 79 -24.83 -28.72 2.65
C TYR A 79 -24.86 -30.26 2.71
N TYR A 80 -23.85 -30.93 3.26
CA TYR A 80 -23.91 -32.39 3.45
C TYR A 80 -24.75 -32.79 4.67
N LEU A 81 -24.92 -31.90 5.65
CA LEU A 81 -25.71 -32.16 6.85
C LEU A 81 -27.22 -32.03 6.58
N ARG A 82 -27.86 -33.19 6.41
CA ARG A 82 -29.29 -33.40 6.05
C ARG A 82 -30.35 -32.53 6.77
N PRO A 83 -30.25 -32.17 8.07
CA PRO A 83 -31.31 -31.42 8.76
C PRO A 83 -31.51 -29.98 8.25
N LEU A 84 -30.52 -29.37 7.58
CA LEU A 84 -30.62 -28.01 7.04
C LEU A 84 -31.06 -27.98 5.56
N ASN A 85 -31.04 -29.12 4.87
CA ASN A 85 -31.33 -29.23 3.44
C ASN A 85 -32.82 -29.29 3.09
N GLU A 86 -33.71 -29.58 4.04
CA GLU A 86 -35.14 -29.65 3.76
C GLU A 86 -35.73 -28.27 3.45
N GLY A 87 -35.11 -27.18 3.92
CA GLY A 87 -35.51 -25.79 3.65
C GLY A 87 -34.68 -25.06 2.59
N VAL A 88 -33.44 -25.47 2.33
CA VAL A 88 -32.50 -24.79 1.42
C VAL A 88 -32.31 -25.69 0.19
N GLY A 89 -32.96 -25.33 -0.92
CA GLY A 89 -33.11 -26.18 -2.11
C GLY A 89 -31.81 -26.76 -2.70
N LYS A 90 -31.96 -27.67 -3.67
CA LYS A 90 -30.93 -28.55 -4.29
C LYS A 90 -29.70 -27.86 -4.94
N ASN A 91 -29.50 -26.55 -4.76
CA ASN A 91 -28.52 -25.73 -5.48
C ASN A 91 -27.39 -25.19 -4.57
N ALA A 92 -26.57 -26.08 -4.01
CA ALA A 92 -25.34 -25.73 -3.26
C ALA A 92 -24.35 -24.85 -4.04
N MET A 93 -24.40 -24.94 -5.38
CA MET A 93 -23.47 -24.27 -6.28
C MET A 93 -23.37 -22.77 -6.01
N TRP A 94 -24.48 -22.09 -5.69
CA TRP A 94 -24.48 -20.65 -5.45
C TRP A 94 -23.81 -20.26 -4.14
N ALA A 95 -23.88 -21.09 -3.10
CA ALA A 95 -23.18 -20.86 -1.85
C ALA A 95 -21.67 -20.99 -2.03
N VAL A 96 -21.22 -22.07 -2.68
CA VAL A 96 -19.79 -22.32 -2.98
C VAL A 96 -19.22 -21.23 -3.89
N MET A 97 -19.92 -20.90 -4.99
CA MET A 97 -19.52 -19.82 -5.90
C MET A 97 -19.45 -18.47 -5.18
N THR A 98 -20.34 -18.23 -4.22
CA THR A 98 -20.31 -17.00 -3.43
C THR A 98 -19.02 -16.92 -2.61
N VAL A 99 -18.65 -17.97 -1.88
CA VAL A 99 -17.38 -18.02 -1.13
C VAL A 99 -16.20 -17.69 -2.03
N VAL A 100 -16.09 -18.35 -3.18
CA VAL A 100 -14.95 -18.16 -4.10
C VAL A 100 -14.85 -16.72 -4.61
N VAL A 101 -15.97 -16.05 -4.88
CA VAL A 101 -15.96 -14.73 -5.52
C VAL A 101 -15.89 -13.59 -4.49
N VAL A 102 -16.45 -13.77 -3.29
CA VAL A 102 -16.57 -12.71 -2.28
C VAL A 102 -15.41 -12.66 -1.29
N PHE A 103 -14.70 -13.78 -1.06
CA PHE A 103 -13.62 -13.82 -0.08
C PHE A 103 -12.40 -13.06 -0.62
N GLU A 104 -11.89 -12.14 0.20
CA GLU A 104 -10.74 -11.29 -0.14
C GLU A 104 -9.66 -11.38 0.96
N ASN A 105 -8.49 -10.79 0.68
CA ASN A 105 -7.34 -10.84 1.58
C ASN A 105 -7.57 -10.13 2.92
N ASN A 106 -8.45 -9.12 2.95
CA ASN A 106 -8.81 -8.37 4.14
C ASN A 106 -10.32 -8.42 4.42
N VAL A 107 -10.68 -8.13 5.67
CA VAL A 107 -12.05 -8.20 6.18
C VAL A 107 -12.94 -7.16 5.49
N GLY A 108 -12.49 -5.90 5.38
CA GLY A 108 -13.25 -4.83 4.72
C GLY A 108 -13.65 -5.13 3.27
N ALA A 109 -12.73 -5.68 2.47
CA ALA A 109 -12.98 -6.07 1.08
C ALA A 109 -13.95 -7.25 0.98
N SER A 110 -13.81 -8.23 1.89
CA SER A 110 -14.73 -9.37 1.99
C SER A 110 -16.15 -8.91 2.37
N LEU A 111 -16.27 -8.00 3.34
CA LEU A 111 -17.55 -7.41 3.75
C LEU A 111 -18.18 -6.59 2.63
N TYR A 112 -17.38 -5.73 1.98
CA TYR A 112 -17.79 -4.97 0.80
C TYR A 112 -18.39 -5.87 -0.27
N LYS A 113 -17.71 -6.97 -0.62
CA LYS A 113 -18.21 -7.91 -1.64
C LYS A 113 -19.43 -8.68 -1.15
N CYS A 114 -19.47 -9.14 0.10
CA CYS A 114 -20.62 -9.85 0.65
C CYS A 114 -21.89 -8.99 0.64
N LEU A 115 -21.82 -7.76 1.14
CA LEU A 115 -22.95 -6.84 1.17
C LEU A 115 -23.42 -6.47 -0.23
N ASN A 116 -22.48 -6.21 -1.15
CA ASN A 116 -22.81 -5.96 -2.55
C ASN A 116 -23.41 -7.18 -3.25
N ARG A 117 -22.95 -8.39 -2.93
CA ARG A 117 -23.51 -9.65 -3.46
C ARG A 117 -24.98 -9.77 -3.08
N VAL A 118 -25.29 -9.67 -1.78
CA VAL A 118 -26.66 -9.81 -1.28
C VAL A 118 -27.56 -8.72 -1.85
N THR A 119 -27.12 -7.46 -1.80
CA THR A 119 -27.91 -6.31 -2.28
C THR A 119 -28.16 -6.39 -3.79
N GLY A 120 -27.13 -6.69 -4.58
CA GLY A 120 -27.22 -6.81 -6.04
C GLY A 120 -28.13 -7.97 -6.47
N THR A 121 -28.00 -9.14 -5.83
CA THR A 121 -28.87 -10.30 -6.09
C THR A 121 -30.31 -10.03 -5.67
N PHE A 122 -30.54 -9.43 -4.50
CA PHE A 122 -31.87 -9.09 -4.02
C PHE A 122 -32.58 -8.13 -4.97
N LEU A 123 -31.91 -7.01 -5.32
CA LEU A 123 -32.46 -6.00 -6.23
C LEU A 123 -32.77 -6.59 -7.61
N ALA A 124 -31.87 -7.43 -8.14
CA ALA A 124 -32.07 -8.13 -9.40
C ALA A 124 -33.25 -9.11 -9.33
N GLY A 125 -33.39 -9.86 -8.24
CA GLY A 125 -34.48 -10.80 -8.05
C GLY A 125 -35.85 -10.10 -8.00
N VAL A 126 -35.96 -9.04 -7.20
CA VAL A 126 -37.20 -8.24 -7.09
C VAL A 126 -37.59 -7.63 -8.44
N LEU A 127 -36.64 -7.01 -9.14
CA LEU A 127 -36.91 -6.43 -10.46
C LEU A 127 -37.24 -7.49 -11.51
N ALA A 128 -36.60 -8.67 -11.48
CA ALA A 128 -36.91 -9.75 -12.40
C ALA A 128 -38.34 -10.29 -12.19
N VAL A 129 -38.78 -10.45 -10.94
CA VAL A 129 -40.17 -10.82 -10.61
C VAL A 129 -41.14 -9.75 -11.10
N GLY A 130 -40.85 -8.46 -10.88
CA GLY A 130 -41.67 -7.35 -11.35
C GLY A 130 -41.80 -7.31 -12.88
N VAL A 131 -40.68 -7.47 -13.60
CA VAL A 131 -40.67 -7.51 -15.07
C VAL A 131 -41.44 -8.72 -15.59
N HIS A 132 -41.25 -9.90 -15.01
CA HIS A 132 -41.99 -11.09 -15.41
C HIS A 132 -43.50 -10.95 -15.15
N TRP A 133 -43.89 -10.34 -14.03
CA TRP A 133 -45.30 -10.03 -13.74
C TRP A 133 -45.90 -9.09 -14.79
N VAL A 134 -45.22 -8.00 -15.16
CA VAL A 134 -45.69 -7.09 -16.23
C VAL A 134 -45.76 -7.81 -17.59
N ALA A 135 -44.77 -8.63 -17.90
CA ALA A 135 -44.67 -9.32 -19.18
C ALA A 135 -45.79 -10.37 -19.36
N THR A 136 -46.12 -11.13 -18.30
CA THR A 136 -47.21 -12.11 -18.32
C THR A 136 -48.59 -11.46 -18.45
N GLN A 137 -48.81 -10.28 -17.87
CA GLN A 137 -50.05 -9.51 -18.06
C GLN A 137 -50.22 -8.97 -19.50
N SER A 138 -49.15 -8.90 -20.28
CA SER A 138 -49.15 -8.31 -21.62
C SER A 138 -49.43 -9.33 -22.75
N GLY A 139 -49.61 -10.60 -22.38
CA GLY A 139 -49.88 -11.71 -23.31
C GLY A 139 -48.62 -12.32 -23.94
N GLU A 140 -48.72 -13.59 -24.34
CA GLU A 140 -47.59 -14.44 -24.76
C GLU A 140 -46.76 -13.85 -25.92
N LYS A 141 -47.37 -13.08 -26.82
CA LYS A 141 -46.69 -12.47 -27.97
C LYS A 141 -45.76 -11.32 -27.56
N PHE A 142 -46.13 -10.56 -26.53
CA PHE A 142 -45.37 -9.39 -26.05
C PHE A 142 -44.43 -9.72 -24.90
N GLU A 143 -44.67 -10.81 -24.17
CA GLU A 143 -43.84 -11.26 -23.05
C GLU A 143 -42.33 -11.28 -23.39
N PRO A 144 -41.84 -12.00 -24.43
CA PRO A 144 -40.41 -12.04 -24.73
C PRO A 144 -39.85 -10.68 -25.17
N ILE A 145 -40.67 -9.83 -25.79
CA ILE A 145 -40.28 -8.46 -26.20
C ILE A 145 -40.06 -7.58 -24.97
N ILE A 146 -40.98 -7.64 -24.00
CA ILE A 146 -40.91 -6.87 -22.75
C ILE A 146 -39.71 -7.32 -21.91
N VAL A 147 -39.52 -8.64 -21.73
CA VAL A 147 -38.38 -9.18 -20.99
C VAL A 147 -37.06 -8.80 -21.68
N GLY A 148 -36.98 -8.92 -23.00
CA GLY A 148 -35.80 -8.54 -23.78
C GLY A 148 -35.47 -7.05 -23.65
N ALA A 149 -36.47 -6.17 -23.78
CA ALA A 149 -36.33 -4.73 -23.61
C ALA A 149 -35.87 -4.37 -22.18
N ALA A 150 -36.44 -5.02 -21.16
CA ALA A 150 -36.05 -4.80 -19.77
C ALA A 150 -34.60 -5.23 -19.49
N VAL A 151 -34.16 -6.40 -20.00
CA VAL A 151 -32.75 -6.83 -19.93
C VAL A 151 -31.84 -5.81 -20.59
N PHE A 152 -32.17 -5.37 -21.79
CA PHE A 152 -31.38 -4.36 -22.49
C PHE A 152 -31.26 -3.06 -21.68
N LEU A 153 -32.39 -2.50 -21.22
CA LEU A 153 -32.41 -1.22 -20.52
C LEU A 153 -31.71 -1.29 -19.15
N LEU A 154 -32.05 -2.28 -18.32
CA LEU A 154 -31.51 -2.39 -16.96
C LEU A 154 -30.03 -2.81 -16.97
N ALA A 155 -29.61 -3.70 -17.88
CA ALA A 155 -28.20 -4.05 -18.02
C ALA A 155 -27.36 -2.86 -18.53
N SER A 156 -27.89 -2.09 -19.49
CA SER A 156 -27.22 -0.88 -20.00
C SER A 156 -27.12 0.19 -18.90
N ALA A 157 -28.21 0.45 -18.18
CA ALA A 157 -28.23 1.42 -17.08
C ALA A 157 -27.27 1.02 -15.94
N ALA A 158 -27.29 -0.26 -15.53
CA ALA A 158 -26.35 -0.76 -14.53
C ALA A 158 -24.91 -0.69 -15.00
N THR A 159 -24.63 -1.00 -16.27
CA THR A 159 -23.28 -0.86 -16.85
C THR A 159 -22.82 0.59 -16.88
N PHE A 160 -23.70 1.51 -17.30
CA PHE A 160 -23.41 2.94 -17.32
C PHE A 160 -23.13 3.49 -15.92
N SER A 161 -23.87 3.02 -14.91
CA SER A 161 -23.67 3.45 -13.52
C SER A 161 -22.25 3.19 -13.00
N ARG A 162 -21.55 2.19 -13.55
CA ARG A 162 -20.17 1.84 -13.17
C ARG A 162 -19.13 2.88 -13.62
N PHE A 163 -19.48 3.77 -14.56
CA PHE A 163 -18.62 4.90 -14.94
C PHE A 163 -18.74 6.09 -13.98
N ILE A 164 -19.78 6.12 -13.14
CA ILE A 164 -19.97 7.17 -12.14
C ILE A 164 -19.02 6.88 -10.96
N PRO A 165 -18.05 7.76 -10.64
CA PRO A 165 -17.01 7.45 -9.64
C PRO A 165 -17.55 7.06 -8.26
N THR A 166 -18.62 7.72 -7.81
CA THR A 166 -19.25 7.44 -6.51
C THR A 166 -19.92 6.07 -6.45
N VAL A 167 -20.54 5.63 -7.56
CA VAL A 167 -21.14 4.29 -7.69
C VAL A 167 -20.02 3.26 -7.84
N LYS A 168 -19.03 3.51 -8.69
CA LYS A 168 -17.89 2.61 -8.90
C LYS A 168 -17.17 2.29 -7.59
N ALA A 169 -16.90 3.31 -6.77
CA ALA A 169 -16.23 3.11 -5.49
C ALA A 169 -17.05 2.24 -4.52
N ARG A 170 -18.39 2.27 -4.58
CA ARG A 170 -19.25 1.65 -3.55
C ARG A 170 -19.96 0.37 -3.99
N PHE A 171 -20.21 0.23 -5.28
CA PHE A 171 -21.15 -0.74 -5.82
C PHE A 171 -20.69 -1.37 -7.14
N ASP A 172 -19.43 -1.22 -7.57
CA ASP A 172 -18.97 -1.80 -8.85
C ASP A 172 -19.20 -3.31 -8.92
N TYR A 173 -18.85 -4.03 -7.86
CA TYR A 173 -19.13 -5.46 -7.76
C TYR A 173 -20.64 -5.74 -7.71
N GLY A 174 -21.40 -4.95 -6.96
CA GLY A 174 -22.85 -5.07 -6.86
C GLY A 174 -23.57 -4.89 -8.20
N ALA A 175 -23.12 -3.94 -9.03
CA ALA A 175 -23.63 -3.69 -10.37
C ALA A 175 -23.37 -4.89 -11.31
N VAL A 176 -22.18 -5.51 -11.24
CA VAL A 176 -21.88 -6.74 -11.98
C VAL A 176 -22.81 -7.89 -11.55
N ILE A 177 -22.97 -8.08 -10.24
CA ILE A 177 -23.86 -9.12 -9.70
C ILE A 177 -25.30 -8.86 -10.08
N PHE A 178 -25.74 -7.60 -10.06
CA PHE A 178 -27.06 -7.18 -10.49
C PHE A 178 -27.30 -7.57 -11.96
N ILE A 179 -26.40 -7.16 -12.87
CA ILE A 179 -26.51 -7.47 -14.31
C ILE A 179 -26.58 -8.98 -14.51
N LEU A 180 -25.65 -9.73 -13.91
CA LEU A 180 -25.59 -11.19 -14.04
C LEU A 180 -26.86 -11.86 -13.51
N THR A 181 -27.31 -11.49 -12.31
CA THR A 181 -28.46 -12.10 -11.66
C THR A 181 -29.75 -11.75 -12.41
N PHE A 182 -29.94 -10.48 -12.77
CA PHE A 182 -31.13 -10.02 -13.46
C PHE A 182 -31.25 -10.70 -14.83
N SER A 183 -30.17 -10.71 -15.60
CA SER A 183 -30.15 -11.36 -16.93
C SER A 183 -30.45 -12.86 -16.81
N LEU A 184 -29.83 -13.54 -15.85
CA LEU A 184 -29.99 -14.98 -15.70
C LEU A 184 -31.38 -15.35 -15.17
N VAL A 185 -31.93 -14.61 -14.21
CA VAL A 185 -33.29 -14.85 -13.67
C VAL A 185 -34.35 -14.50 -14.71
N SER A 186 -34.23 -13.37 -15.42
CA SER A 186 -35.19 -12.97 -16.47
C SER A 186 -35.21 -13.94 -17.65
N VAL A 187 -34.05 -14.41 -18.12
CA VAL A 187 -33.97 -15.38 -19.24
C VAL A 187 -34.39 -16.78 -18.80
N SER A 188 -33.99 -17.23 -17.59
CA SER A 188 -34.38 -18.56 -17.08
C SER A 188 -35.86 -18.61 -16.69
N GLY A 189 -36.41 -17.49 -16.24
CA GLY A 189 -37.80 -17.32 -15.83
C GLY A 189 -38.80 -17.61 -16.95
N TYR A 190 -38.46 -17.24 -18.17
CA TYR A 190 -39.27 -17.55 -19.35
C TYR A 190 -39.43 -19.07 -19.60
N ARG A 191 -38.52 -19.91 -19.07
CA ARG A 191 -38.53 -21.37 -19.31
C ARG A 191 -39.04 -22.19 -18.12
N VAL A 192 -39.29 -21.56 -16.96
CA VAL A 192 -39.57 -22.29 -15.72
C VAL A 192 -40.69 -21.59 -14.94
N ASP A 193 -41.83 -22.26 -14.79
CA ASP A 193 -43.05 -21.77 -14.10
C ASP A 193 -42.86 -21.41 -12.61
N LYS A 194 -41.66 -21.63 -12.05
CA LYS A 194 -41.33 -21.43 -10.62
C LYS A 194 -40.23 -20.38 -10.42
N LEU A 195 -40.39 -19.21 -11.03
CA LEU A 195 -39.45 -18.08 -10.90
C LEU A 195 -39.20 -17.69 -9.42
N ILE A 196 -40.26 -17.63 -8.62
CA ILE A 196 -40.19 -17.20 -7.22
C ILE A 196 -39.39 -18.20 -6.37
N ASP A 197 -39.64 -19.51 -6.54
CA ASP A 197 -38.88 -20.55 -5.85
C ASP A 197 -37.40 -20.51 -6.23
N MET A 198 -37.10 -20.31 -7.52
CA MET A 198 -35.73 -20.18 -8.01
C MET A 198 -35.02 -18.97 -7.41
N ALA A 199 -35.68 -17.80 -7.37
CA ALA A 199 -35.14 -16.58 -6.82
C ALA A 199 -34.90 -16.71 -5.30
N HIS A 200 -35.87 -17.26 -4.57
CA HIS A 200 -35.78 -17.47 -3.13
C HIS A 200 -34.67 -18.46 -2.76
N GLN A 201 -34.55 -19.59 -3.47
CA GLN A 201 -33.47 -20.56 -3.25
C GLN A 201 -32.09 -19.95 -3.50
N ARG A 202 -31.94 -19.12 -4.53
CA ARG A 202 -30.67 -18.42 -4.79
C ARG A 202 -30.34 -17.40 -3.73
N LEU A 203 -31.32 -16.59 -3.32
CA LEU A 203 -31.11 -15.58 -2.30
C LEU A 203 -30.73 -16.22 -0.96
N SER A 204 -31.45 -17.25 -0.52
CA SER A 204 -31.17 -17.97 0.74
C SER A 204 -29.79 -18.64 0.73
N THR A 205 -29.41 -19.34 -0.34
CA THR A 205 -28.06 -19.96 -0.45
C THR A 205 -26.93 -18.93 -0.48
N ILE A 206 -27.15 -17.77 -1.13
CA ILE A 206 -26.19 -16.65 -1.14
C ILE A 206 -26.07 -16.03 0.26
N ILE A 207 -27.18 -15.85 0.98
CA ILE A 207 -27.17 -15.33 2.37
C ILE A 207 -26.40 -16.27 3.29
N ILE A 208 -26.60 -17.59 3.17
CA ILE A 208 -25.85 -18.58 3.97
C ILE A 208 -24.35 -18.49 3.64
N GLY A 209 -23.99 -18.49 2.36
CA GLY A 209 -22.59 -18.40 1.92
C GLY A 209 -21.91 -17.11 2.38
N THR A 210 -22.57 -15.96 2.22
CA THR A 210 -22.04 -14.66 2.68
C THR A 210 -21.93 -14.57 4.19
N SER A 211 -22.91 -15.06 4.94
CA SER A 211 -22.89 -15.08 6.41
C SER A 211 -21.67 -15.87 6.92
N LEU A 212 -21.42 -17.03 6.33
CA LEU A 212 -20.27 -17.84 6.70
C LEU A 212 -18.93 -17.17 6.32
N CYS A 213 -18.85 -16.53 5.15
CA CYS A 213 -17.66 -15.77 4.76
C CYS A 213 -17.36 -14.65 5.76
N ILE A 214 -18.38 -13.90 6.16
CA ILE A 214 -18.26 -12.83 7.15
C ILE A 214 -17.75 -13.41 8.48
N LEU A 215 -18.37 -14.47 8.99
CA LEU A 215 -17.97 -15.11 10.25
C LEU A 215 -16.51 -15.58 10.21
N ILE A 216 -16.10 -16.30 9.17
CA ILE A 216 -14.74 -16.84 9.07
C ILE A 216 -13.72 -15.71 8.89
N SER A 217 -14.04 -14.69 8.07
CA SER A 217 -13.14 -13.55 7.85
C SER A 217 -12.85 -12.78 9.15
N MET A 218 -13.85 -12.63 10.02
CA MET A 218 -13.74 -11.94 11.30
C MET A 218 -13.11 -12.80 12.42
N LEU A 219 -13.42 -14.10 12.48
CA LEU A 219 -13.02 -14.96 13.60
C LEU A 219 -11.63 -15.59 13.41
N VAL A 220 -11.23 -15.90 12.18
CA VAL A 220 -9.96 -16.56 11.89
C VAL A 220 -8.93 -15.51 11.51
N CYS A 221 -7.97 -15.21 12.41
CA CYS A 221 -6.85 -14.28 12.19
C CYS A 221 -7.23 -13.03 11.36
N PRO A 222 -8.10 -12.14 11.87
CA PRO A 222 -8.64 -11.03 11.09
C PRO A 222 -7.54 -10.09 10.59
N ILE A 223 -7.58 -9.78 9.30
CA ILE A 223 -6.67 -8.83 8.64
C ILE A 223 -7.52 -7.64 8.23
N TRP A 224 -7.34 -6.50 8.89
CA TRP A 224 -8.17 -5.32 8.72
C TRP A 224 -7.53 -4.34 7.72
N ALA A 225 -8.30 -3.91 6.72
CA ALA A 225 -7.87 -2.91 5.74
C ALA A 225 -7.51 -1.58 6.39
N GLY A 226 -8.24 -1.19 7.45
CA GLY A 226 -7.93 0.03 8.20
C GLY A 226 -6.54 0.01 8.86
N GLN A 227 -6.15 -1.13 9.43
CA GLN A 227 -4.82 -1.33 10.01
C GLN A 227 -3.73 -1.34 8.94
N GLU A 228 -4.01 -1.91 7.76
CA GLU A 228 -3.06 -1.91 6.65
C GLU A 228 -2.84 -0.52 6.07
N LEU A 229 -3.91 0.28 5.97
CA LEU A 229 -3.81 1.68 5.55
C LEU A 229 -2.98 2.49 6.55
N ASP A 230 -3.25 2.34 7.84
CA ASP A 230 -2.52 3.02 8.91
C ASP A 230 -1.02 2.70 8.85
N LEU A 231 -0.67 1.41 8.79
CA LEU A 231 0.72 0.96 8.66
C LEU A 231 1.37 1.44 7.36
N LEU A 232 0.62 1.47 6.25
CA LEU A 232 1.11 1.96 4.96
C LEU A 232 1.47 3.45 5.05
N ILE A 233 0.59 4.28 5.62
CA ILE A 233 0.83 5.71 5.78
C ILE A 233 2.02 5.97 6.69
N THR A 234 2.10 5.33 7.87
CA THR A 234 3.23 5.54 8.79
C THR A 234 4.56 5.09 8.18
N ARG A 235 4.56 3.95 7.47
CA ARG A 235 5.77 3.46 6.78
C ARG A 235 6.18 4.38 5.63
N ASN A 236 5.21 4.97 4.93
CA ASN A 236 5.47 5.94 3.87
C ASN A 236 6.05 7.24 4.43
N MET A 237 5.60 7.70 5.60
CA MET A 237 6.22 8.82 6.32
C MET A 237 7.68 8.52 6.68
N ASP A 238 7.96 7.36 7.26
CA ASP A 238 9.34 6.96 7.61
C ASP A 238 10.25 6.93 6.36
N LYS A 239 9.75 6.38 5.26
CA LYS A 239 10.48 6.36 3.98
C LYS A 239 10.70 7.75 3.41
N LEU A 240 9.72 8.64 3.54
CA LEU A 240 9.82 10.03 3.08
C LEU A 240 10.90 10.79 3.86
N ALA A 241 10.90 10.65 5.20
CA ALA A 241 11.91 11.24 6.07
C ALA A 241 13.32 10.70 5.77
N ASN A 242 13.47 9.38 5.63
CA ASN A 242 14.76 8.77 5.33
C ASN A 242 15.29 9.16 3.93
N SER A 243 14.40 9.32 2.95
CA SER A 243 14.77 9.85 1.63
C SER A 243 15.27 11.29 1.71
N LEU A 244 14.62 12.15 2.48
CA LEU A 244 15.03 13.54 2.66
C LEU A 244 16.43 13.65 3.29
N ASP A 245 16.66 12.94 4.40
CA ASP A 245 17.96 12.88 5.07
C ASP A 245 19.04 12.31 4.11
N GLY A 246 18.69 11.24 3.38
CA GLY A 246 19.58 10.58 2.42
C GLY A 246 20.00 11.49 1.28
N CYS A 247 19.06 12.24 0.69
CA CYS A 247 19.34 13.14 -0.43
C CYS A 247 20.36 14.23 -0.07
N ILE A 248 20.25 14.81 1.13
CA ILE A 248 21.18 15.85 1.58
C ILE A 248 22.53 15.24 1.95
N SER A 249 22.53 14.07 2.58
CA SER A 249 23.77 13.34 2.89
C SER A 249 24.57 13.07 1.61
N GLU A 250 23.93 12.51 0.58
CA GLU A 250 24.60 12.17 -0.69
C GLU A 250 25.03 13.40 -1.50
N TYR A 251 24.27 14.50 -1.48
CA TYR A 251 24.68 15.73 -2.18
C TYR A 251 25.96 16.35 -1.60
N PHE A 252 26.09 16.31 -0.27
CA PHE A 252 27.19 16.97 0.43
C PHE A 252 28.39 16.06 0.72
N ASP A 253 28.23 14.72 0.76
CA ASP A 253 29.36 13.79 0.88
C ASP A 253 30.19 13.77 -0.41
N SER A 254 31.49 14.02 -0.28
CA SER A 254 32.45 14.09 -1.38
C SER A 254 33.30 12.82 -1.52
N SER A 255 32.84 11.66 -1.01
CA SER A 255 33.61 10.43 -1.09
C SER A 255 33.30 9.67 -2.38
N GLU A 256 34.27 9.63 -3.29
CA GLU A 256 34.33 8.70 -4.43
C GLU A 256 34.33 7.21 -4.00
N ASP A 257 34.38 6.94 -2.69
CA ASP A 257 34.37 5.61 -2.07
C ASP A 257 32.99 5.13 -1.58
N ALA A 258 31.89 5.80 -1.96
CA ALA A 258 30.55 5.31 -1.65
C ALA A 258 30.31 3.99 -2.41
N VAL A 259 30.48 2.87 -1.70
CA VAL A 259 30.08 1.55 -2.16
C VAL A 259 28.62 1.64 -2.61
N ASP A 260 28.38 1.38 -3.89
CA ASP A 260 27.08 1.35 -4.56
C ASP A 260 26.24 0.20 -4.00
N ASP A 261 25.81 0.34 -2.74
CA ASP A 261 25.00 -0.64 -2.05
C ASP A 261 23.55 -0.47 -2.50
N GLU A 262 23.01 -1.53 -3.09
CA GLU A 262 21.63 -1.53 -3.60
C GLU A 262 20.61 -1.18 -2.49
N GLU A 263 20.94 -1.42 -1.22
CA GLU A 263 20.11 -1.05 -0.07
C GLU A 263 20.15 0.46 0.26
N SER A 264 21.29 1.15 0.09
CA SER A 264 21.40 2.59 0.32
C SER A 264 20.64 3.38 -0.74
N GLN A 265 20.77 3.02 -2.02
CA GLN A 265 19.97 3.60 -3.11
C GLN A 265 18.47 3.35 -2.91
N LYS A 266 18.08 2.17 -2.42
CA LYS A 266 16.67 1.86 -2.09
C LYS A 266 16.14 2.73 -0.94
N LYS A 267 16.98 3.06 0.05
CA LYS A 267 16.62 3.98 1.15
C LYS A 267 16.49 5.42 0.64
N LEU A 268 17.43 5.87 -0.18
CA LEU A 268 17.41 7.19 -0.84
C LEU A 268 16.13 7.37 -1.66
N GLN A 269 15.75 6.38 -2.47
CA GLN A 269 14.56 6.42 -3.33
C GLN A 269 13.27 5.99 -2.62
N GLY A 270 13.26 5.89 -1.29
CA GLY A 270 12.11 5.53 -0.47
C GLY A 270 10.84 6.34 -0.77
N TYR A 271 10.98 7.63 -1.11
CA TYR A 271 9.91 8.54 -1.50
C TYR A 271 9.08 8.01 -2.69
N ARG A 272 9.65 7.18 -3.59
CA ARG A 272 8.91 6.55 -4.71
C ARG A 272 7.79 5.64 -4.22
N CYS A 273 7.90 5.08 -3.01
CA CYS A 273 6.81 4.32 -2.40
C CYS A 273 5.58 5.18 -2.12
N VAL A 274 5.78 6.46 -1.80
CA VAL A 274 4.71 7.44 -1.55
C VAL A 274 4.05 7.88 -2.86
N LEU A 275 4.85 8.08 -3.91
CA LEU A 275 4.33 8.44 -5.24
C LEU A 275 3.43 7.34 -5.83
N ASN A 276 3.81 6.07 -5.61
CA ASN A 276 3.10 4.92 -6.16
C ASN A 276 1.96 4.37 -5.29
N SER A 277 1.72 4.91 -4.08
CA SER A 277 0.75 4.33 -3.13
C SER A 277 -0.70 4.77 -3.33
N LYS A 278 -0.99 5.75 -4.19
CA LYS A 278 -2.33 6.37 -4.32
C LYS A 278 -3.46 5.35 -4.50
N ALA A 279 -3.34 4.43 -5.44
CA ALA A 279 -4.39 3.44 -5.71
C ALA A 279 -4.58 2.46 -4.54
N THR A 280 -3.49 2.09 -3.87
CA THR A 280 -3.53 1.23 -2.68
C THR A 280 -4.19 1.95 -1.50
N GLU A 281 -3.86 3.22 -1.27
CA GLU A 281 -4.49 4.04 -0.23
C GLU A 281 -6.00 4.20 -0.46
N GLU A 282 -6.40 4.57 -1.68
CA GLU A 282 -7.81 4.76 -2.05
C GLU A 282 -8.63 3.47 -1.88
N SER A 283 -8.09 2.33 -2.32
CA SER A 283 -8.75 1.03 -2.17
C SER A 283 -8.86 0.60 -0.71
N MET A 284 -7.78 0.71 0.08
CA MET A 284 -7.80 0.37 1.51
C MET A 284 -8.75 1.27 2.31
N ALA A 285 -8.74 2.58 2.06
CA ALA A 285 -9.66 3.52 2.73
C ALA A 285 -11.13 3.20 2.42
N ASN A 286 -11.41 2.79 1.18
CA ASN A 286 -12.75 2.38 0.80
C ASN A 286 -13.17 1.08 1.51
N PHE A 287 -12.29 0.09 1.61
CA PHE A 287 -12.54 -1.17 2.32
C PHE A 287 -12.69 -0.97 3.83
N ALA A 288 -11.84 -0.14 4.44
CA ALA A 288 -11.85 0.14 5.88
C ALA A 288 -13.17 0.76 6.36
N ARG A 289 -13.90 1.47 5.49
CA ARG A 289 -15.23 2.01 5.83
C ARG A 289 -16.31 0.94 6.04
N TRP A 290 -16.12 -0.26 5.50
CA TRP A 290 -17.06 -1.38 5.67
C TRP A 290 -16.79 -2.18 6.94
N GLU A 291 -15.69 -1.91 7.63
CA GLU A 291 -15.28 -2.67 8.81
C GLU A 291 -16.08 -2.23 10.05
N PRO A 292 -16.43 -3.16 10.95
CA PRO A 292 -16.85 -2.81 12.30
C PRO A 292 -15.72 -2.11 13.07
N ALA A 293 -16.03 -1.54 14.24
CA ALA A 293 -15.00 -1.04 15.13
C ALA A 293 -14.03 -2.16 15.54
N HIS A 294 -12.72 -1.89 15.46
CA HIS A 294 -11.68 -2.86 15.80
C HIS A 294 -10.42 -2.16 16.30
N GLY A 295 -9.68 -2.83 17.18
CA GLY A 295 -8.41 -2.32 17.71
C GLY A 295 -8.54 -0.91 18.30
N ARG A 296 -7.94 0.08 17.63
CA ARG A 296 -7.95 1.50 18.04
C ARG A 296 -8.87 2.36 17.15
N PHE A 297 -9.54 1.75 16.19
CA PHE A 297 -10.39 2.44 15.22
C PHE A 297 -11.85 2.30 15.64
N ASN A 298 -12.46 3.44 15.94
CA ASN A 298 -13.87 3.53 16.26
C ASN A 298 -14.75 3.30 15.01
N PHE A 299 -16.03 3.01 15.23
CA PHE A 299 -17.00 2.96 14.14
C PHE A 299 -17.05 4.31 13.43
N ARG A 300 -17.05 4.31 12.08
CA ARG A 300 -16.98 5.54 11.24
C ARG A 300 -15.71 6.37 11.44
N HIS A 301 -14.58 5.74 11.74
CA HIS A 301 -13.26 6.38 11.75
C HIS A 301 -13.02 7.22 10.46
N PRO A 302 -12.36 8.40 10.55
CA PRO A 302 -12.22 9.35 9.45
C PRO A 302 -11.20 8.92 8.37
N TRP A 303 -11.41 7.78 7.72
CA TRP A 303 -10.53 7.21 6.68
C TRP A 303 -10.24 8.15 5.49
N LYS A 304 -11.09 9.16 5.25
CA LYS A 304 -10.83 10.18 4.22
C LYS A 304 -9.60 11.03 4.54
N GLN A 305 -9.28 11.23 5.82
CA GLN A 305 -8.12 12.04 6.20
C GLN A 305 -6.80 11.32 5.89
N TYR A 306 -6.76 10.00 5.96
CA TYR A 306 -5.62 9.22 5.50
C TYR A 306 -5.31 9.48 4.00
N LEU A 307 -6.34 9.69 3.17
CA LEU A 307 -6.16 10.06 1.76
C LEU A 307 -5.64 11.49 1.59
N LYS A 308 -6.06 12.43 2.45
CA LYS A 308 -5.53 13.80 2.45
C LYS A 308 -4.05 13.81 2.87
N ILE A 309 -3.71 13.12 3.94
CA ILE A 309 -2.34 12.92 4.41
C ILE A 309 -1.49 12.31 3.28
N GLY A 310 -1.99 11.25 2.63
CA GLY A 310 -1.35 10.65 1.45
C GLY A 310 -1.11 11.64 0.32
N ALA A 311 -2.06 12.55 0.05
CA ALA A 311 -1.91 13.59 -0.95
C ALA A 311 -0.85 14.64 -0.55
N SER A 312 -0.86 15.12 0.70
CA SER A 312 0.17 16.04 1.22
C SER A 312 1.57 15.42 1.19
N MET A 313 1.69 14.15 1.60
CA MET A 313 2.95 13.40 1.50
C MET A 313 3.44 13.26 0.05
N ARG A 314 2.54 13.02 -0.92
CA ARG A 314 2.91 12.98 -2.34
C ARG A 314 3.41 14.33 -2.84
N ASN A 315 2.77 15.43 -2.43
CA ASN A 315 3.24 16.78 -2.78
C ASN A 315 4.66 17.02 -2.27
N CYS A 316 4.96 16.62 -1.03
CA CYS A 316 6.31 16.66 -0.49
C CYS A 316 7.28 15.72 -1.26
N ALA A 317 6.83 14.52 -1.62
CA ALA A 317 7.64 13.55 -2.35
C ALA A 317 8.04 14.03 -3.75
N TYR A 318 7.20 14.82 -4.44
CA TYR A 318 7.58 15.45 -5.71
C TYR A 318 8.74 16.45 -5.54
N CYS A 319 8.77 17.21 -4.44
CA CYS A 319 9.88 18.11 -4.15
C CYS A 319 11.17 17.33 -3.82
N ILE A 320 11.06 16.21 -3.10
CA ILE A 320 12.21 15.31 -2.83
C ILE A 320 12.69 14.64 -4.13
N GLU A 321 11.81 14.32 -5.06
CA GLU A 321 12.20 13.80 -6.38
C GLU A 321 12.99 14.84 -7.20
N ALA A 322 12.56 16.10 -7.15
CA ALA A 322 13.31 17.20 -7.76
C ALA A 322 14.67 17.39 -7.06
N LEU A 323 14.71 17.30 -5.73
CA LEU A 323 15.95 17.38 -4.93
C LEU A 323 16.92 16.26 -5.30
N ASN A 324 16.43 15.02 -5.42
CA ASN A 324 17.21 13.86 -5.83
C ASN A 324 17.74 14.01 -7.26
N SER A 325 17.02 14.73 -8.13
CA SER A 325 17.48 15.03 -9.48
C SER A 325 18.65 16.03 -9.48
N CYS A 326 18.74 16.93 -8.50
CA CYS A 326 19.89 17.82 -8.30
C CYS A 326 21.16 17.07 -7.88
N ILE A 327 21.04 15.93 -7.20
CA ILE A 327 22.19 15.08 -6.81
C ILE A 327 22.90 14.53 -8.03
N ASN A 328 22.14 14.07 -9.02
CA ASN A 328 22.69 13.50 -10.26
C ASN A 328 23.25 14.55 -11.24
N SER A 329 23.17 15.84 -10.91
CA SER A 329 23.71 16.92 -11.74
C SER A 329 25.16 17.24 -11.36
N GLU A 330 26.00 17.50 -12.36
CA GLU A 330 27.43 17.80 -12.14
C GLU A 330 27.57 19.07 -11.29
N ASN A 331 28.05 18.90 -10.05
CA ASN A 331 28.11 19.97 -9.07
C ASN A 331 29.35 20.84 -9.32
N GLN A 332 29.17 21.98 -9.99
CA GLN A 332 30.24 22.93 -10.29
C GLN A 332 30.45 23.97 -9.16
N ALA A 333 29.71 23.87 -8.05
CA ALA A 333 29.75 24.86 -6.98
C ALA A 333 31.09 24.83 -6.21
N PRO A 334 31.71 25.99 -5.91
CA PRO A 334 32.93 26.05 -5.12
C PRO A 334 32.77 25.42 -3.72
N ASP A 335 33.79 24.68 -3.28
CA ASP A 335 33.79 23.97 -1.99
C ASP A 335 33.49 24.86 -0.77
N TYR A 336 33.94 26.12 -0.80
CA TYR A 336 33.69 27.05 0.30
C TYR A 336 32.21 27.40 0.45
N ILE A 337 31.47 27.53 -0.67
CA ILE A 337 30.02 27.79 -0.66
C ILE A 337 29.28 26.52 -0.26
N LYS A 338 29.70 25.37 -0.81
CA LYS A 338 29.15 24.05 -0.47
C LYS A 338 29.24 23.80 1.04
N LYS A 339 30.39 24.10 1.66
CA LYS A 339 30.62 23.95 3.10
C LYS A 339 29.84 24.97 3.94
N HIS A 340 29.66 26.20 3.44
CA HIS A 340 28.85 27.20 4.13
C HIS A 340 27.38 26.78 4.22
N LEU A 341 26.82 26.31 3.10
CA LEU A 341 25.40 25.93 3.03
C LEU A 341 25.12 24.51 3.55
N SER A 342 26.13 23.65 3.67
CA SER A 342 25.93 22.26 4.08
C SER A 342 25.33 22.14 5.48
N ASP A 343 25.90 22.81 6.49
CA ASP A 343 25.45 22.71 7.89
C ASP A 343 23.98 23.09 8.03
N ILE A 344 23.58 24.20 7.42
CA ILE A 344 22.21 24.69 7.47
C ILE A 344 21.25 23.80 6.66
N CYS A 345 21.66 23.28 5.50
CA CYS A 345 20.88 22.31 4.73
C CYS A 345 20.65 21.00 5.49
N PHE A 346 21.68 20.48 6.17
CA PHE A 346 21.56 19.30 7.05
C PHE A 346 20.59 19.56 8.20
N ARG A 347 20.63 20.75 8.79
CA ARG A 347 19.73 21.15 9.88
C ARG A 347 18.27 21.23 9.41
N VAL A 348 18.01 21.89 8.28
CA VAL A 348 16.66 21.95 7.69
C VAL A 348 16.14 20.55 7.38
N SER A 349 16.97 19.70 6.76
CA SER A 349 16.63 18.33 6.41
C SER A 349 16.31 17.48 7.65
N SER A 350 17.20 17.47 8.64
CA SER A 350 17.02 16.68 9.86
C SER A 350 15.83 17.14 10.71
N ASN A 351 15.60 18.45 10.86
CA ASN A 351 14.42 18.98 11.55
C ASN A 351 13.13 18.59 10.81
N SER A 352 13.11 18.72 9.49
CA SER A 352 12.00 18.31 8.63
C SER A 352 11.69 16.81 8.76
N SER A 353 12.71 15.97 8.71
CA SER A 353 12.59 14.51 8.89
C SER A 353 12.11 14.14 10.28
N ASN A 354 12.54 14.85 11.32
CA ASN A 354 12.08 14.66 12.69
C ASN A 354 10.60 15.01 12.87
N VAL A 355 10.12 16.09 12.23
CA VAL A 355 8.69 16.42 12.19
C VAL A 355 7.91 15.28 11.54
N ILE A 356 8.31 14.79 10.36
CA ILE A 356 7.63 13.67 9.68
C ILE A 356 7.60 12.41 10.57
N ARG A 357 8.71 12.06 11.21
CA ARG A 357 8.81 10.90 12.11
C ARG A 357 7.89 11.05 13.32
N GLU A 358 7.80 12.24 13.91
CA GLU A 358 6.91 12.51 15.04
C GLU A 358 5.43 12.41 14.62
N LEU A 359 5.07 12.93 13.44
CA LEU A 359 3.73 12.74 12.87
C LEU A 359 3.39 11.26 12.63
N ALA A 360 4.35 10.47 12.13
CA ALA A 360 4.20 9.02 11.98
C ALA A 360 3.94 8.34 13.33
N LEU A 361 4.62 8.77 14.39
CA LEU A 361 4.38 8.30 15.76
C LEU A 361 2.99 8.69 16.28
N MET A 362 2.52 9.91 16.00
CA MET A 362 1.17 10.35 16.37
C MET A 362 0.10 9.44 15.77
N ILE A 363 0.16 9.18 14.46
CA ILE A 363 -0.77 8.28 13.76
C ILE A 363 -0.66 6.86 14.32
N LYS A 364 0.56 6.32 14.38
CA LYS A 364 0.83 4.95 14.85
C LYS A 364 0.35 4.71 16.28
N THR A 365 0.38 5.72 17.14
CA THR A 365 -0.03 5.62 18.55
C THR A 365 -1.46 6.08 18.81
N MET A 366 -2.10 6.77 17.85
CA MET A 366 -3.40 7.43 18.00
C MET A 366 -3.40 8.42 19.17
N ARG A 367 -2.31 9.19 19.30
CA ARG A 367 -2.11 10.14 20.39
C ARG A 367 -1.56 11.47 19.87
N LYS A 368 -1.91 12.54 20.56
CA LYS A 368 -1.30 13.87 20.35
C LYS A 368 0.15 13.84 20.85
N SER A 369 1.05 14.51 20.12
CA SER A 369 2.44 14.70 20.55
C SER A 369 2.57 15.98 21.38
N THR A 370 3.45 15.97 22.37
CA THR A 370 3.87 17.20 23.09
C THR A 370 5.09 17.86 22.46
N LYS A 371 5.69 17.23 21.45
CA LYS A 371 6.94 17.68 20.81
C LYS A 371 6.71 18.32 19.45
N ILE A 372 5.56 18.08 18.82
CA ILE A 372 5.33 18.47 17.44
C ILE A 372 5.47 19.99 17.23
N ASP A 373 4.84 20.81 18.08
CA ASP A 373 4.94 22.28 18.01
C ASP A 373 6.38 22.78 18.14
N PHE A 374 7.15 22.15 19.02
CA PHE A 374 8.57 22.46 19.23
C PHE A 374 9.41 22.10 17.99
N LEU A 375 9.22 20.90 17.43
CA LEU A 375 9.94 20.45 16.23
C LEU A 375 9.59 21.29 14.99
N VAL A 376 8.32 21.68 14.84
CA VAL A 376 7.89 22.60 13.78
C VAL A 376 8.55 23.98 13.96
N GLY A 377 8.64 24.46 15.21
CA GLY A 377 9.39 25.67 15.54
C GLY A 377 10.88 25.59 15.13
N GLU A 378 11.57 24.51 15.49
CA GLU A 378 12.98 24.29 15.11
C GLU A 378 13.18 24.19 13.59
N MET A 379 12.26 23.53 12.88
CA MET A 379 12.24 23.46 11.43
C MET A 379 12.14 24.87 10.82
N ASN A 380 11.19 25.68 11.29
CA ASN A 380 10.93 27.02 10.75
C ASN A 380 12.07 28.00 11.03
N ILE A 381 12.72 27.89 12.20
CA ILE A 381 13.93 28.66 12.52
C ILE A 381 15.05 28.31 11.53
N ALA A 382 15.32 27.01 11.31
CA ALA A 382 16.36 26.58 10.38
C ALA A 382 16.07 27.02 8.93
N VAL A 383 14.79 26.98 8.50
CA VAL A 383 14.36 27.49 7.20
C VAL A 383 14.62 28.99 7.07
N GLN A 384 14.33 29.77 8.11
CA GLN A 384 14.57 31.21 8.11
C GLN A 384 16.07 31.55 8.05
N GLU A 385 16.91 30.81 8.77
CA GLU A 385 18.37 30.90 8.69
C GLU A 385 18.86 30.60 7.26
N LEU A 386 18.40 29.50 6.64
CA LEU A 386 18.74 29.14 5.26
C LEU A 386 18.33 30.24 4.26
N GLN A 387 17.14 30.83 4.44
CA GLN A 387 16.68 31.94 3.60
C GLN A 387 17.55 33.18 3.73
N ASN A 388 18.04 33.48 4.93
CA ASN A 388 18.93 34.62 5.17
C ASN A 388 20.29 34.39 4.51
N ASP A 389 20.83 33.18 4.62
CA ASP A 389 22.09 32.79 3.96
C ASP A 389 21.98 32.92 2.44
N LEU A 390 20.90 32.40 1.85
CA LEU A 390 20.63 32.54 0.41
C LEU A 390 20.53 34.00 -0.04
N LYS A 391 19.91 34.88 0.77
CA LYS A 391 19.83 36.32 0.47
C LYS A 391 21.19 37.02 0.56
N SER A 392 22.06 36.56 1.45
CA SER A 392 23.41 37.14 1.65
C SER A 392 24.44 36.66 0.62
N LEU A 393 24.16 35.52 -0.03
CA LEU A 393 25.04 34.85 -0.98
C LEU A 393 25.55 35.75 -2.12
N PRO A 394 24.72 36.59 -2.79
CA PRO A 394 25.20 37.48 -3.85
C PRO A 394 26.25 38.50 -3.37
N THR A 395 26.16 38.94 -2.12
CA THR A 395 27.11 39.90 -1.54
C THR A 395 28.47 39.27 -1.25
N SER A 396 28.49 37.97 -0.91
CA SER A 396 29.72 37.19 -0.71
C SER A 396 30.44 36.81 -2.00
N LEU A 397 29.80 37.00 -3.18
CA LEU A 397 30.36 36.71 -4.50
C LEU A 397 31.04 37.94 -5.15
N LEU A 398 30.99 39.12 -4.52
CA LEU A 398 31.59 40.38 -5.00
C LEU A 398 33.01 40.60 -4.43
N PRO A 399 33.97 41.16 -5.21
CA PRO A 399 35.31 41.45 -4.72
C PRO A 399 35.34 42.62 -3.70
N PRO A 400 36.29 42.64 -2.74
CA PRO A 400 36.43 43.74 -1.78
C PRO A 400 36.86 45.06 -2.46
N PRO A 401 36.46 46.23 -1.94
CA PRO A 401 36.79 47.52 -2.56
C PRO A 401 38.31 47.81 -2.51
N PRO A 402 38.87 48.46 -3.56
CA PRO A 402 40.30 48.73 -3.62
C PRO A 402 40.75 49.72 -2.51
N PRO A 403 41.98 49.57 -1.97
CA PRO A 403 42.49 50.46 -0.94
C PRO A 403 42.69 51.90 -1.48
N PRO A 404 42.57 52.93 -0.62
CA PRO A 404 42.66 54.32 -1.05
C PRO A 404 44.08 54.68 -1.55
N PRO A 405 44.21 55.60 -2.53
CA PRO A 405 45.50 55.95 -3.12
C PRO A 405 46.38 56.76 -2.15
N SER A 406 47.64 56.33 -2.01
CA SER A 406 48.71 57.04 -1.30
C SER A 406 49.15 58.32 -2.05
N PRO A 407 49.57 59.39 -1.35
CA PRO A 407 49.96 60.66 -1.99
C PRO A 407 51.35 60.60 -2.67
N PRO A 408 51.63 61.48 -3.66
CA PRO A 408 52.84 61.41 -4.48
C PRO A 408 54.05 62.15 -3.87
N LEU A 409 55.26 61.62 -4.12
CA LEU A 409 56.56 62.29 -3.94
C LEU A 409 57.38 62.20 -5.25
N PRO A 410 58.35 63.11 -5.49
CA PRO A 410 58.70 63.58 -6.83
C PRO A 410 59.84 62.82 -7.54
N GLU A 411 59.92 63.12 -8.82
CA GLU A 411 60.77 62.61 -9.91
C GLU A 411 62.29 62.69 -9.69
N ALA A 412 63.01 61.68 -10.21
CA ALA A 412 64.32 61.86 -10.85
C ALA A 412 64.56 60.76 -11.91
N GLU A 413 65.14 61.19 -13.02
CA GLU A 413 65.26 60.54 -14.33
C GLU A 413 66.27 59.37 -14.39
N THR A 414 65.99 58.36 -15.24
CA THR A 414 66.80 57.92 -16.42
C THR A 414 66.49 56.45 -16.84
N THR A 415 66.22 56.27 -18.13
CA THR A 415 66.00 55.02 -18.91
C THR A 415 67.33 54.54 -19.56
N PRO A 416 67.44 53.38 -20.27
CA PRO A 416 66.53 52.22 -20.42
C PRO A 416 67.20 50.80 -20.41
N GLU A 417 66.34 49.78 -20.57
CA GLU A 417 66.56 48.46 -21.21
C GLU A 417 66.92 47.18 -20.41
N SER A 418 65.85 46.38 -20.19
CA SER A 418 65.69 44.95 -20.48
C SER A 418 66.51 43.87 -19.74
N LYS A 419 65.83 43.13 -18.85
CA LYS A 419 65.49 41.70 -19.06
C LYS A 419 64.76 41.12 -17.83
N GLN A 420 63.52 40.70 -18.08
CA GLN A 420 62.96 39.41 -17.65
C GLN A 420 63.04 39.04 -16.17
N ARG A 421 61.96 39.26 -15.40
CA ARG A 421 61.39 38.24 -14.48
C ARG A 421 60.06 38.67 -13.83
N GLU A 422 59.11 37.72 -13.83
CA GLU A 422 58.00 37.56 -12.87
C GLU A 422 56.95 38.68 -12.74
N THR A 423 55.86 38.55 -13.51
CA THR A 423 54.54 39.06 -13.11
C THR A 423 53.71 37.90 -12.58
N ILE A 424 53.79 37.66 -11.27
CA ILE A 424 52.71 37.05 -10.48
C ILE A 424 51.94 38.24 -9.90
N SER A 425 50.69 38.45 -10.31
CA SER A 425 49.73 39.21 -9.49
C SER A 425 48.29 38.96 -9.96
N ASN A 426 47.62 38.08 -9.20
CA ASN A 426 46.25 38.19 -8.73
C ASN A 426 45.13 38.49 -9.75
N THR A 427 44.60 37.42 -10.36
CA THR A 427 43.22 37.40 -10.85
C THR A 427 42.32 36.95 -9.70
N ALA A 428 41.58 37.87 -9.08
CA ALA A 428 40.45 37.52 -8.22
C ALA A 428 39.36 36.92 -9.12
N ALA A 429 39.24 35.59 -9.12
CA ALA A 429 38.25 34.88 -9.92
C ALA A 429 36.85 35.12 -9.32
N THR A 430 36.02 35.88 -10.02
CA THR A 430 34.58 35.94 -9.78
C THR A 430 33.98 34.57 -10.07
N VAL A 431 33.31 33.95 -9.09
CA VAL A 431 32.61 32.68 -9.31
C VAL A 431 31.45 32.92 -10.30
N PRO A 432 31.43 32.25 -11.46
CA PRO A 432 30.32 32.33 -12.40
C PRO A 432 29.00 31.94 -11.73
N LEU A 433 27.96 32.76 -11.88
CA LEU A 433 26.64 32.52 -11.27
C LEU A 433 26.08 31.12 -11.62
N ILE A 434 26.42 30.60 -12.80
CA ILE A 434 26.03 29.26 -13.30
C ILE A 434 26.51 28.13 -12.38
N GLU A 435 27.64 28.31 -11.71
CA GLU A 435 28.24 27.30 -10.82
C GLU A 435 27.48 27.18 -9.49
N VAL A 436 26.73 28.22 -9.09
CA VAL A 436 26.02 28.29 -7.80
C VAL A 436 24.53 27.93 -7.94
N ILE A 437 24.00 27.90 -9.16
CA ILE A 437 22.58 27.60 -9.44
C ILE A 437 22.14 26.24 -8.87
N PRO A 438 22.88 25.12 -9.03
CA PRO A 438 22.46 23.84 -8.49
C PRO A 438 22.30 23.86 -6.96
N LEU A 439 23.22 24.53 -6.26
CA LEU A 439 23.22 24.65 -4.81
C LEU A 439 22.07 25.55 -4.31
N VAL A 440 21.81 26.66 -4.98
CA VAL A 440 20.65 27.54 -4.68
C VAL A 440 19.33 26.81 -4.96
N THR A 441 19.27 26.01 -6.02
CA THR A 441 18.10 25.20 -6.35
C THR A 441 17.85 24.14 -5.27
N LEU A 442 18.90 23.43 -4.82
CA LEU A 442 18.82 22.48 -3.73
C LEU A 442 18.27 23.12 -2.45
N ALA A 443 18.83 24.27 -2.04
CA ALA A 443 18.39 24.98 -0.85
C ALA A 443 16.94 25.51 -0.97
N SER A 444 16.55 25.98 -2.16
CA SER A 444 15.18 26.41 -2.44
C SER A 444 14.18 25.24 -2.37
N LEU A 445 14.58 24.06 -2.88
CA LEU A 445 13.78 22.84 -2.76
C LEU A 445 13.64 22.38 -1.30
N LEU A 446 14.68 22.54 -0.46
CA LEU A 446 14.58 22.25 0.98
C LEU A 446 13.57 23.15 1.70
N ILE A 447 13.58 24.46 1.39
CA ILE A 447 12.59 25.42 1.92
C ILE A 447 11.17 25.02 1.48
N GLU A 448 11.01 24.66 0.22
CA GLU A 448 9.73 24.19 -0.32
C GLU A 448 9.28 22.89 0.36
N ILE A 449 10.19 21.93 0.59
CA ILE A 449 9.91 20.67 1.30
C ILE A 449 9.40 20.95 2.72
N ALA A 450 10.06 21.84 3.47
CA ALA A 450 9.60 22.23 4.80
C ALA A 450 8.18 22.81 4.77
N THR A 451 7.87 23.66 3.79
CA THR A 451 6.52 24.21 3.57
C THR A 451 5.50 23.10 3.26
N ARG A 452 5.89 22.07 2.48
CA ARG A 452 5.01 20.92 2.22
C ARG A 452 4.79 20.06 3.46
N ILE A 453 5.76 19.99 4.36
CA ILE A 453 5.66 19.25 5.63
C ILE A 453 4.70 19.95 6.59
N GLU A 454 4.65 21.27 6.65
CA GLU A 454 3.59 22.00 7.38
C GLU A 454 2.19 21.57 6.90
N GLY A 455 1.99 21.44 5.59
CA GLY A 455 0.73 20.90 5.04
C GLY A 455 0.45 19.43 5.40
N ILE A 456 1.47 18.65 5.77
CA ILE A 456 1.27 17.31 6.36
C ILE A 456 0.84 17.46 7.83
N VAL A 457 1.50 18.32 8.61
CA VAL A 457 1.16 18.64 10.00
C VAL A 457 -0.33 18.98 10.11
N ASP A 458 -0.81 19.95 9.32
CA ASP A 458 -2.22 20.38 9.31
C ASP A 458 -3.20 19.20 9.10
N THR A 459 -2.90 18.33 8.13
CA THR A 459 -3.77 17.18 7.83
C THR A 459 -3.75 16.10 8.90
N VAL A 460 -2.63 15.95 9.62
CA VAL A 460 -2.51 15.00 10.73
C VAL A 460 -3.20 15.55 11.99
N GLU A 461 -3.12 16.86 12.22
CA GLU A 461 -3.88 17.52 13.28
C GLU A 461 -5.39 17.42 13.05
N GLU A 462 -5.86 17.67 11.82
CA GLU A 462 -7.28 17.47 11.45
C GLU A 462 -7.72 16.01 11.68
N LEU A 463 -6.87 15.03 11.35
CA LEU A 463 -7.12 13.63 11.68
C LEU A 463 -7.18 13.41 13.19
N ALA A 464 -6.24 13.97 13.95
CA ALA A 464 -6.15 13.79 15.40
C ALA A 464 -7.37 14.36 16.12
N GLU A 465 -7.93 15.47 15.64
CA GLU A 465 -9.18 16.05 16.14
C GLU A 465 -10.38 15.16 15.81
N LEU A 466 -10.56 14.77 14.54
CA LEU A 466 -11.71 13.98 14.10
C LEU A 466 -11.71 12.54 14.65
N ALA A 467 -10.54 11.98 14.90
CA ALA A 467 -10.37 10.65 15.47
C ALA A 467 -10.23 10.66 17.00
N GLU A 468 -10.35 11.83 17.64
CA GLU A 468 -10.28 12.01 19.09
C GLU A 468 -8.99 11.40 19.71
N PHE A 469 -7.84 11.76 19.15
CA PHE A 469 -6.55 11.28 19.63
C PHE A 469 -6.37 11.61 21.11
N LYS A 470 -5.95 10.60 21.88
CA LYS A 470 -5.72 10.75 23.31
C LYS A 470 -4.51 11.65 23.57
N PRO A 471 -4.47 12.40 24.67
CA PRO A 471 -3.28 13.16 25.04
C PRO A 471 -2.08 12.24 25.27
N ALA A 472 -0.86 12.77 25.09
CA ALA A 472 0.35 12.04 25.42
C ALA A 472 0.35 11.62 26.90
N VAL A 473 0.77 10.39 27.17
CA VAL A 473 1.03 9.95 28.55
C VAL A 473 2.35 10.61 28.95
N GLN A 474 2.28 11.67 29.76
CA GLN A 474 3.47 12.17 30.45
C GLN A 474 3.96 11.05 31.35
N GLY A 475 5.04 10.37 30.96
CA GLY A 475 5.76 9.49 31.85
C GLY A 475 6.24 10.34 33.01
N LYS A 476 5.66 10.14 34.20
CA LYS A 476 6.25 10.66 35.43
C LYS A 476 7.66 10.09 35.51
N SER A 477 8.66 10.89 35.18
CA SER A 477 10.01 10.65 35.65
C SER A 477 9.93 10.66 37.16
N LYS A 478 10.13 9.48 37.78
CA LYS A 478 10.48 9.43 39.19
C LYS A 478 11.84 10.09 39.30
N GLN A 479 11.85 11.36 39.68
CA GLN A 479 13.01 12.00 40.26
C GLN A 479 12.68 12.25 41.73
N ASP A 480 13.57 11.76 42.58
CA ASP A 480 13.46 11.68 44.02
C ASP A 480 12.96 12.97 44.68
N GLN A 481 11.97 12.80 45.57
CA GLN A 481 11.94 13.59 46.79
C GLN A 481 11.58 12.66 47.96
N SER A 482 12.65 12.20 48.61
CA SER A 482 12.61 11.66 49.96
C SER A 482 12.38 12.79 50.98
N THR A 483 11.84 12.42 52.14
CA THR A 483 11.54 13.18 53.38
C THR A 483 10.32 14.12 53.33
N ASN A 484 9.24 13.95 54.12
CA ASN A 484 9.11 13.42 55.49
C ASN A 484 7.79 12.66 55.76
N LYS A 485 7.85 11.71 56.70
CA LYS A 485 6.73 10.88 57.25
C LYS A 485 5.91 11.63 58.31
N SER A 486 4.59 11.37 58.32
CA SER A 486 3.74 10.97 59.49
C SER A 486 2.26 10.99 59.05
N ALA A 487 1.59 9.89 58.73
CA ALA A 487 0.89 8.89 59.57
C ALA A 487 -0.55 8.77 59.02
N PRO A 488 -1.25 7.62 59.16
CA PRO A 488 -2.32 7.21 58.25
C PRO A 488 -3.72 7.49 58.82
N ASP A 489 -4.69 7.78 57.95
CA ASP A 489 -6.07 7.45 58.31
C ASP A 489 -6.98 7.18 57.10
N GLU A 490 -7.95 6.34 57.39
CA GLU A 490 -8.89 5.59 56.56
C GLU A 490 -9.70 6.40 55.54
N LYS A 491 -9.89 5.82 54.35
CA LYS A 491 -11.17 5.78 53.60
C LYS A 491 -10.99 5.09 52.26
N LYS A 492 -11.17 3.77 52.28
CA LYS A 492 -11.33 2.97 51.07
C LYS A 492 -12.40 1.93 51.37
N ASP A 493 -13.65 2.38 51.47
CA ASP A 493 -14.86 1.54 51.48
C ASP A 493 -16.11 2.44 51.41
N GLU A 494 -16.32 3.13 50.28
CA GLU A 494 -17.60 3.83 50.07
C GLU A 494 -18.02 4.01 48.59
N GLU A 495 -17.66 3.07 47.71
CA GLU A 495 -18.24 3.04 46.34
C GLU A 495 -18.67 1.65 45.86
N THR A 496 -18.36 0.58 46.60
CA THR A 496 -18.76 -0.79 46.29
C THR A 496 -20.14 -1.20 46.82
N ILE A 497 -20.87 -0.32 47.52
CA ILE A 497 -22.19 -0.62 48.11
C ILE A 497 -23.37 0.05 47.36
N LYS A 498 -23.14 0.75 46.24
CA LYS A 498 -24.23 1.41 45.48
C LYS A 498 -24.69 0.75 44.18
N ALA A 499 -24.21 -0.46 43.87
CA ALA A 499 -24.60 -1.17 42.63
C ALA A 499 -25.48 -2.42 42.81
N LEU A 500 -25.90 -2.76 44.04
CA LEU A 500 -26.77 -3.92 44.32
C LEU A 500 -28.20 -3.55 44.78
N GLN A 501 -28.63 -2.32 44.55
CA GLN A 501 -30.04 -1.92 44.69
C GLN A 501 -30.48 -1.08 43.48
N ARG A 502 -30.66 -1.75 42.35
CA ARG A 502 -31.71 -1.43 41.38
C ARG A 502 -32.06 -2.70 40.63
N VAL A 503 -33.18 -3.27 41.10
CA VAL A 503 -34.08 -4.16 40.35
C VAL A 503 -34.42 -3.54 39.00
#